data_AF-A0A946MGG2-F1
#
_entry.id   AF-A0A946MGG2-F1
#
_cell.length_a   1.000
_cell.length_b   1.000
_cell.length_c   1.000
_cell.angle_alpha   90.00
_cell.angle_beta   90.00
_cell.angle_gamma   90.00
#
_symmetry.space_group_name_H-M   'P 1'
#
loop_
_entity.id
_entity.type
_entity.pdbx_description
1 polymer ?
#
loop_
_entity_poly.entity_id
_entity_poly.type
_entity_poly.pdbx_seq_one_letter_code
_entity_poly.pdbx_strand_id
1 'polypeptide(L)'
;GRQIAVMCAYSLHYVGAPNISADYFGIFEAILEAKLASGDESKPAIAMLANGTSGDTYLRDYKRDSARKTDRQSVAEAVSAAALKAFETIEYHDWVPLAMEEKELEVAVRFPTDEEVAEAIDYVKPWADRKPKTSEEVYALETIILSKMPKTRHIQLQAICIGTLGIVGIPNEVFAETGLNIKKYSPFKMTYSISLANGAFGYIPPPEQHVLGGYTTWRARSSCLEVYAEPKIKFEVLKMLERVKLKRSAINQ
;
A
#
# COMPACT_ATOMS: atom_id res chain seq x y z
N GLY A 1 19.06 -11.72 23.61
CA GLY A 1 17.64 -12.15 23.72
C GLY A 1 17.36 -13.21 22.69
N ARG A 2 16.15 -13.77 22.68
CA ARG A 2 15.67 -14.69 21.62
C ARG A 2 14.88 -13.90 20.58
N GLN A 3 15.01 -14.23 19.30
CA GLN A 3 14.17 -13.63 18.27
C GLN A 3 12.71 -14.07 18.44
N ILE A 4 11.79 -13.09 18.42
CA ILE A 4 10.34 -13.34 18.51
C ILE A 4 9.69 -13.02 17.17
N ALA A 5 9.91 -11.83 16.64
CA ALA A 5 9.33 -11.42 15.37
C ALA A 5 10.20 -10.39 14.64
N VAL A 6 10.14 -10.37 13.31
CA VAL A 6 10.73 -9.33 12.46
C VAL A 6 9.66 -8.80 11.51
N MET A 7 9.55 -7.48 11.40
CA MET A 7 8.68 -6.82 10.45
C MET A 7 9.51 -6.05 9.44
N CYS A 8 9.22 -6.24 8.17
CA CYS A 8 9.80 -5.50 7.05
C CYS A 8 8.69 -4.80 6.26
N ALA A 9 9.05 -3.75 5.53
CA ALA A 9 8.15 -3.11 4.58
C ALA A 9 8.90 -2.89 3.26
N TYR A 10 8.35 -3.41 2.17
CA TYR A 10 8.96 -3.30 0.83
C TYR A 10 7.91 -2.91 -0.20
N SER A 11 8.31 -2.07 -1.15
CA SER A 11 7.40 -1.51 -2.17
C SER A 11 7.61 -2.23 -3.49
N LEU A 12 6.77 -3.24 -3.73
CA LEU A 12 6.66 -3.92 -5.01
C LEU A 12 5.29 -4.58 -5.08
N HIS A 13 4.62 -4.43 -6.23
CA HIS A 13 3.35 -5.11 -6.46
C HIS A 13 3.56 -6.65 -6.45
N TYR A 14 2.50 -7.42 -6.17
CA TYR A 14 2.53 -8.88 -6.27
C TYR A 14 3.10 -9.34 -7.62
N VAL A 15 3.95 -10.37 -7.59
CA VAL A 15 4.53 -10.97 -8.81
C VAL A 15 3.50 -11.79 -9.57
N GLY A 16 2.62 -12.47 -8.84
CA GLY A 16 1.56 -13.32 -9.37
C GLY A 16 1.87 -14.82 -9.22
N ALA A 17 0.80 -15.59 -9.04
CA ALA A 17 0.81 -17.04 -9.01
C ALA A 17 -0.43 -17.61 -9.73
N PRO A 18 -0.32 -18.77 -10.39
CA PRO A 18 -1.46 -19.40 -11.06
C PRO A 18 -2.49 -20.01 -10.09
N ASN A 19 -2.06 -20.35 -8.86
CA ASN A 19 -2.87 -20.96 -7.81
C ASN A 19 -2.85 -20.10 -6.54
N ILE A 20 -3.64 -20.47 -5.53
CA ILE A 20 -3.62 -19.83 -4.20
C ILE A 20 -2.19 -19.77 -3.67
N SER A 21 -1.72 -18.56 -3.36
CA SER A 21 -0.36 -18.31 -2.92
C SER A 21 -0.28 -16.98 -2.17
N ALA A 22 0.57 -16.93 -1.14
CA ALA A 22 1.01 -15.69 -0.51
C ALA A 22 2.08 -14.92 -1.32
N ASP A 23 2.24 -15.26 -2.60
CA ASP A 23 3.19 -14.66 -3.53
C ASP A 23 4.65 -14.69 -3.03
N TYR A 24 5.49 -13.73 -3.41
CA TYR A 24 6.86 -13.63 -2.91
C TYR A 24 6.92 -13.31 -1.41
N PHE A 25 5.85 -12.79 -0.80
CA PHE A 25 5.77 -12.46 0.63
C PHE A 25 5.93 -13.71 1.48
N GLY A 26 5.17 -14.79 1.20
CA GLY A 26 5.29 -16.03 1.98
C GLY A 26 6.65 -16.72 1.82
N ILE A 27 7.29 -16.60 0.66
CA ILE A 27 8.65 -17.12 0.46
C ILE A 27 9.67 -16.29 1.25
N PHE A 28 9.53 -14.96 1.24
CA PHE A 28 10.33 -14.05 2.06
C PHE A 28 10.21 -14.41 3.54
N GLU A 29 8.99 -14.60 4.04
CA GLU A 29 8.73 -14.95 5.43
C GLU A 29 9.44 -16.25 5.81
N ALA A 30 9.27 -17.31 5.01
CA ALA A 30 9.95 -18.59 5.24
C ALA A 30 11.49 -18.47 5.25
N ILE A 31 12.08 -17.64 4.37
CA ILE A 31 13.53 -17.40 4.35
C ILE A 31 13.97 -16.71 5.65
N LEU A 32 13.26 -15.67 6.09
CA LEU A 32 13.63 -14.93 7.31
C LEU A 32 13.44 -15.77 8.56
N GLU A 33 12.36 -16.54 8.68
CA GLU A 33 12.10 -17.41 9.82
C GLU A 33 13.16 -18.50 9.96
N ALA A 34 13.63 -19.08 8.83
CA ALA A 34 14.73 -20.03 8.83
C ALA A 34 16.08 -19.40 9.22
N LYS A 35 16.34 -18.16 8.78
CA LYS A 35 17.62 -17.46 9.03
C LYS A 35 17.70 -16.79 10.40
N LEU A 36 16.55 -16.38 10.95
CA LEU A 36 16.42 -15.69 12.23
C LEU A 36 15.66 -16.57 13.25
N ALA A 37 15.90 -17.89 13.19
CA ALA A 37 15.23 -18.85 14.04
C ALA A 37 15.38 -18.49 15.53
N SER A 38 14.31 -18.69 16.28
CA SER A 38 14.30 -18.44 17.72
C SER A 38 15.17 -19.46 18.50
N GLY A 39 15.52 -20.60 17.90
CA GLY A 39 16.17 -21.71 18.59
C GLY A 39 15.25 -22.47 19.55
N ASP A 40 13.94 -22.23 19.49
CA ASP A 40 12.90 -22.93 20.25
C ASP A 40 11.71 -23.21 19.33
N GLU A 41 11.57 -24.46 18.90
CA GLU A 41 10.51 -24.88 17.97
C GLU A 41 9.09 -24.69 18.55
N SER A 42 8.95 -24.63 19.88
CA SER A 42 7.65 -24.33 20.50
C SER A 42 7.27 -22.85 20.40
N LYS A 43 8.24 -22.00 20.05
CA LYS A 43 8.11 -20.54 19.93
C LYS A 43 8.90 -20.06 18.71
N PRO A 44 8.49 -20.41 17.48
CA PRO A 44 9.21 -20.02 16.27
C PRO A 44 9.24 -18.49 16.16
N ALA A 45 10.31 -17.97 15.55
CA ALA A 45 10.34 -16.56 15.16
C ALA A 45 9.36 -16.34 14.01
N ILE A 46 8.66 -15.20 14.01
CA ILE A 46 7.69 -14.85 12.96
C ILE A 46 8.25 -13.73 12.08
N ALA A 47 8.22 -13.91 10.77
CA ALA A 47 8.52 -12.84 9.83
C ALA A 47 7.24 -12.24 9.26
N MET A 48 7.25 -10.93 9.02
CA MET A 48 6.16 -10.21 8.39
C MET A 48 6.73 -9.29 7.31
N LEU A 49 6.10 -9.30 6.13
CA LEU A 49 6.39 -8.34 5.08
C LEU A 49 5.15 -7.49 4.77
N ALA A 50 5.17 -6.24 5.20
CA ALA A 50 4.13 -5.27 4.86
C ALA A 50 4.30 -4.77 3.42
N ASN A 51 3.18 -4.57 2.74
CA ASN A 51 3.19 -3.92 1.43
C ASN A 51 3.43 -2.41 1.63
N GLY A 52 4.53 -1.92 1.06
CA GLY A 52 4.89 -0.51 1.10
C GLY A 52 4.03 0.31 0.14
N THR A 53 4.61 1.33 -0.49
CA THR A 53 3.91 2.19 -1.46
C THR A 53 4.14 1.65 -2.88
N SER A 54 3.36 0.64 -3.25
CA SER A 54 3.56 -0.14 -4.47
C SER A 54 2.64 0.23 -5.65
N GLY A 55 1.81 1.27 -5.52
CA GLY A 55 0.69 1.56 -6.44
C GLY A 55 1.10 1.83 -7.90
N ASP A 56 2.34 2.22 -8.12
CA ASP A 56 2.95 2.48 -9.42
C ASP A 56 4.27 1.70 -9.62
N THR A 57 4.57 0.75 -8.73
CA THR A 57 5.80 -0.06 -8.81
C THR A 57 5.56 -1.34 -9.59
N TYR A 58 6.39 -1.61 -10.58
CA TYR A 58 6.33 -2.84 -11.36
C TYR A 58 7.71 -3.48 -11.54
N LEU A 59 7.72 -4.78 -11.83
CA LEU A 59 8.92 -5.62 -11.93
C LEU A 59 9.87 -5.22 -13.07
N ARG A 60 9.37 -4.45 -14.05
CA ARG A 60 10.12 -4.08 -15.26
C ARG A 60 11.05 -2.89 -14.98
N ASP A 61 12.35 -3.14 -15.13
CA ASP A 61 13.34 -2.08 -15.27
C ASP A 61 13.43 -1.65 -16.74
N TYR A 62 12.83 -0.51 -17.07
CA TYR A 62 12.77 0.02 -18.43
C TYR A 62 14.13 0.55 -18.94
N LYS A 63 15.16 0.63 -18.09
CA LYS A 63 16.53 1.00 -18.51
C LYS A 63 17.33 -0.18 -19.04
N ARG A 64 16.79 -1.40 -18.94
CA ARG A 64 17.46 -2.63 -19.38
C ARG A 64 16.88 -3.15 -20.68
N ASP A 65 17.76 -3.56 -21.57
CA ASP A 65 17.38 -4.23 -22.81
C ASP A 65 16.68 -5.57 -22.53
N SER A 66 17.20 -6.35 -21.59
CA SER A 66 16.63 -7.64 -21.18
C SER A 66 15.89 -7.58 -19.85
N ALA A 67 14.78 -8.32 -19.75
CA ALA A 67 14.04 -8.44 -18.51
C ALA A 67 14.88 -9.20 -17.47
N ARG A 68 14.91 -8.69 -16.23
CA ARG A 68 15.38 -9.48 -15.10
C ARG A 68 14.41 -10.63 -14.86
N LYS A 69 14.95 -11.77 -14.42
CA LYS A 69 14.15 -12.83 -13.83
C LYS A 69 13.47 -12.28 -12.58
N THR A 70 12.15 -12.23 -12.62
CA THR A 70 11.31 -11.53 -11.64
C THR A 70 10.22 -12.44 -11.11
N ASP A 71 10.47 -13.76 -11.11
CA ASP A 71 9.60 -14.71 -10.46
C ASP A 71 9.65 -14.56 -8.92
N ARG A 72 8.63 -15.12 -8.25
CA ARG A 72 8.43 -15.00 -6.80
C ARG A 72 9.66 -15.41 -6.00
N GLN A 73 10.38 -16.45 -6.42
CA GLN A 73 11.57 -16.93 -5.71
C GLN A 73 12.71 -15.92 -5.83
N SER A 74 13.02 -15.46 -7.05
CA SER A 74 14.10 -14.49 -7.28
C SER A 74 13.83 -13.14 -6.60
N VAL A 75 12.57 -12.69 -6.58
CA VAL A 75 12.17 -11.48 -5.85
C VAL A 75 12.31 -11.69 -4.34
N ALA A 76 11.76 -12.78 -3.79
CA ALA A 76 11.83 -13.07 -2.36
C ALA A 76 13.28 -13.19 -1.86
N GLU A 77 14.16 -13.86 -2.61
CA GLU A 77 15.58 -13.99 -2.27
C GLU A 77 16.29 -12.63 -2.22
N ALA A 78 16.06 -11.78 -3.23
CA ALA A 78 16.66 -10.45 -3.29
C ALA A 78 16.18 -9.55 -2.14
N VAL A 79 14.88 -9.56 -1.86
CA VAL A 79 14.29 -8.77 -0.76
C VAL A 79 14.74 -9.31 0.60
N SER A 80 14.81 -10.64 0.77
CA SER A 80 15.28 -11.27 2.00
C SER A 80 16.75 -10.97 2.29
N ALA A 81 17.61 -11.02 1.26
CA ALA A 81 19.01 -10.67 1.40
C ALA A 81 19.20 -9.20 1.85
N ALA A 82 18.41 -8.28 1.29
CA ALA A 82 18.42 -6.88 1.71
C ALA A 82 17.92 -6.71 3.17
N ALA A 83 16.85 -7.42 3.54
CA ALA A 83 16.31 -7.40 4.90
C ALA A 83 17.29 -7.95 5.94
N LEU A 84 17.94 -9.09 5.66
CA LEU A 84 18.95 -9.68 6.54
C LEU A 84 20.15 -8.77 6.73
N LYS A 85 20.62 -8.11 5.67
CA LYS A 85 21.70 -7.12 5.77
C LYS A 85 21.29 -5.91 6.62
N ALA A 86 20.04 -5.45 6.51
CA ALA A 86 19.54 -4.38 7.37
C ALA A 86 19.42 -4.84 8.83
N PHE A 87 19.01 -6.09 9.04
CA PHE A 87 18.85 -6.71 10.37
C PHE A 87 20.14 -6.69 11.18
N GLU A 88 21.30 -6.89 10.55
CA GLU A 88 22.63 -6.82 11.18
C GLU A 88 22.94 -5.44 11.81
N THR A 89 22.21 -4.40 11.43
CA THR A 89 22.44 -3.02 11.90
C THR A 89 21.42 -2.55 12.93
N ILE A 90 20.49 -3.41 13.35
CA ILE A 90 19.42 -3.04 14.30
C ILE A 90 20.01 -2.79 15.69
N GLU A 91 19.69 -1.62 16.24
CA GLU A 91 19.90 -1.29 17.65
C GLU A 91 18.74 -1.84 18.49
N TYR A 92 19.07 -2.54 19.58
CA TYR A 92 18.08 -3.12 20.48
C TYR A 92 17.84 -2.24 21.68
N HIS A 93 16.57 -2.10 22.05
CA HIS A 93 16.13 -1.39 23.24
C HIS A 93 15.29 -2.33 24.10
N ASP A 94 15.46 -2.25 25.42
CA ASP A 94 14.65 -2.96 26.42
C ASP A 94 13.28 -2.30 26.63
N TRP A 95 13.19 -1.00 26.33
CA TRP A 95 11.97 -0.22 26.39
C TRP A 95 11.94 0.87 25.31
N VAL A 96 10.75 1.13 24.76
CA VAL A 96 10.47 2.25 23.85
C VAL A 96 9.08 2.83 24.11
N PRO A 97 8.88 4.15 23.96
CA PRO A 97 7.56 4.76 24.07
C PRO A 97 6.68 4.37 22.88
N LEU A 98 5.39 4.15 23.15
CA LEU A 98 4.38 3.84 22.15
C LEU A 98 3.34 4.96 22.12
N ALA A 99 2.99 5.41 20.92
CA ALA A 99 1.86 6.30 20.73
C ALA A 99 1.14 5.94 19.44
N MET A 100 -0.18 6.09 19.42
CA MET A 100 -0.98 5.81 18.24
C MET A 100 -2.04 6.90 18.07
N GLU A 101 -2.41 7.11 16.82
CA GLU A 101 -3.58 7.88 16.44
C GLU A 101 -4.26 7.25 15.24
N GLU A 102 -5.58 7.33 15.26
CA GLU A 102 -6.47 6.91 14.20
C GLU A 102 -7.39 8.05 13.83
N LYS A 103 -7.72 8.15 12.54
CA LYS A 103 -8.64 9.15 12.04
C LYS A 103 -9.38 8.63 10.82
N GLU A 104 -10.71 8.71 10.88
CA GLU A 104 -11.54 8.56 9.70
C GLU A 104 -11.50 9.85 8.87
N LEU A 105 -11.31 9.71 7.56
CA LEU A 105 -11.35 10.81 6.60
C LEU A 105 -12.44 10.52 5.56
N GLU A 106 -13.36 11.47 5.38
CA GLU A 106 -14.30 11.43 4.27
C GLU A 106 -13.64 12.00 3.00
N VAL A 107 -13.68 11.24 1.92
CA VAL A 107 -13.06 11.58 0.62
C VAL A 107 -14.10 11.46 -0.48
N ALA A 108 -14.17 12.44 -1.37
CA ALA A 108 -15.12 12.42 -2.47
C ALA A 108 -14.76 11.37 -3.53
N VAL A 109 -15.78 10.89 -4.25
CA VAL A 109 -15.64 10.00 -5.40
C VAL A 109 -15.79 10.82 -6.70
N ARG A 110 -14.94 10.56 -7.69
CA ARG A 110 -15.13 11.02 -9.08
C ARG A 110 -16.33 10.32 -9.67
N PHE A 111 -17.49 10.97 -9.57
CA PHE A 111 -18.76 10.43 -10.05
C PHE A 111 -18.90 10.63 -11.57
N PRO A 112 -19.52 9.68 -12.30
CA PRO A 112 -19.91 9.90 -13.68
C PRO A 112 -21.10 10.84 -13.82
N THR A 113 -21.16 11.54 -14.95
CA THR A 113 -22.33 12.35 -15.34
C THR A 113 -23.47 11.45 -15.78
N ASP A 114 -24.70 11.96 -15.77
CA ASP A 114 -25.87 11.20 -16.24
C ASP A 114 -25.74 10.82 -17.73
N GLU A 115 -25.07 11.65 -18.54
CA GLU A 115 -24.76 11.39 -19.95
C GLU A 115 -23.80 10.20 -20.10
N GLU A 116 -22.67 10.21 -19.38
CA GLU A 116 -21.69 9.10 -19.39
C GLU A 116 -22.35 7.78 -18.95
N VAL A 117 -23.28 7.85 -17.99
CA VAL A 117 -24.03 6.68 -17.52
C VAL A 117 -25.01 6.18 -18.58
N ALA A 118 -25.73 7.07 -19.27
CA ALA A 118 -26.65 6.70 -20.33
C ALA A 118 -25.91 6.02 -21.51
N GLU A 119 -24.80 6.62 -21.95
CA GLU A 119 -23.94 6.04 -23.00
C GLU A 119 -23.41 4.67 -22.61
N ALA A 120 -22.93 4.52 -21.37
CA ALA A 120 -22.46 3.23 -20.89
C ALA A 120 -23.57 2.18 -20.85
N ILE A 121 -24.79 2.54 -20.41
CA ILE A 121 -25.94 1.62 -20.41
C ILE A 121 -26.26 1.13 -21.82
N ASP A 122 -26.33 2.04 -22.79
CA ASP A 122 -26.64 1.68 -24.18
C ASP A 122 -25.53 0.82 -24.80
N TYR A 123 -24.27 1.10 -24.48
CA TYR A 123 -23.12 0.31 -24.94
C TYR A 123 -23.15 -1.14 -24.42
N VAL A 124 -23.53 -1.36 -23.16
CA VAL A 124 -23.55 -2.70 -22.55
C VAL A 124 -24.85 -3.47 -22.77
N LYS A 125 -25.96 -2.78 -23.09
CA LYS A 125 -27.31 -3.35 -23.26
C LYS A 125 -27.38 -4.61 -24.14
N PRO A 126 -26.60 -4.73 -25.25
CA PRO A 126 -26.67 -5.93 -26.10
C PRO A 126 -26.05 -7.20 -25.49
N TRP A 127 -25.39 -7.11 -24.32
CA TRP A 127 -24.46 -8.16 -23.88
C TRP A 127 -25.08 -9.36 -23.14
N ALA A 128 -26.37 -9.38 -22.83
CA ALA A 128 -26.98 -10.44 -22.02
C ALA A 128 -26.08 -10.80 -20.81
N ASP A 129 -25.68 -12.07 -20.65
CA ASP A 129 -24.79 -12.55 -19.56
C ASP A 129 -23.30 -12.63 -19.95
N ARG A 130 -22.90 -12.04 -21.09
CA ARG A 130 -21.52 -12.07 -21.57
C ARG A 130 -20.61 -11.23 -20.66
N LYS A 131 -19.45 -11.79 -20.29
CA LYS A 131 -18.38 -11.06 -19.60
C LYS A 131 -17.67 -10.06 -20.53
N PRO A 132 -17.18 -8.92 -20.00
CA PRO A 132 -16.36 -7.99 -20.78
C PRO A 132 -15.07 -8.68 -21.24
N LYS A 133 -14.60 -8.31 -22.43
CA LYS A 133 -13.42 -8.88 -23.10
C LYS A 133 -12.32 -7.85 -23.32
N THR A 134 -12.64 -6.56 -23.30
CA THR A 134 -11.68 -5.47 -23.48
C THR A 134 -11.73 -4.50 -22.32
N SER A 135 -10.68 -3.69 -22.19
CA SER A 135 -10.62 -2.64 -21.17
C SER A 135 -11.76 -1.63 -21.32
N GLU A 136 -12.07 -1.23 -22.55
CA GLU A 136 -13.19 -0.32 -22.84
C GLU A 136 -14.52 -0.88 -22.32
N GLU A 137 -14.75 -2.17 -22.53
CA GLU A 137 -15.95 -2.85 -22.01
C GLU A 137 -15.99 -2.89 -20.49
N VAL A 138 -14.84 -3.08 -19.83
CA VAL A 138 -14.73 -3.00 -18.37
C VAL A 138 -15.05 -1.60 -17.88
N TYR A 139 -14.49 -0.55 -18.48
CA TYR A 139 -14.70 0.83 -18.02
C TYR A 139 -16.12 1.37 -18.27
N ALA A 140 -16.81 0.88 -19.30
CA ALA A 140 -18.24 1.13 -19.47
C ALA A 140 -19.05 0.54 -18.30
N LEU A 141 -18.78 -0.72 -17.92
CA LEU A 141 -19.43 -1.33 -16.75
C LEU A 141 -19.07 -0.61 -15.45
N GLU A 142 -17.81 -0.23 -15.25
CA GLU A 142 -17.38 0.53 -14.07
C GLU A 142 -18.08 1.88 -13.96
N THR A 143 -18.38 2.56 -15.08
CA THR A 143 -19.16 3.80 -15.11
C THR A 143 -20.58 3.58 -14.54
N ILE A 144 -21.27 2.52 -14.97
CA ILE A 144 -22.60 2.16 -14.46
C ILE A 144 -22.54 1.73 -12.99
N ILE A 145 -21.49 1.04 -12.57
CA ILE A 145 -21.34 0.59 -11.19
C ILE A 145 -21.10 1.80 -10.29
N LEU A 146 -20.20 2.71 -10.67
CA LEU A 146 -19.87 3.89 -9.89
C LEU A 146 -21.05 4.82 -9.70
N SER A 147 -21.93 4.97 -10.70
CA SER A 147 -23.14 5.80 -10.57
C SER A 147 -24.10 5.34 -9.48
N LYS A 148 -23.98 4.08 -9.03
CA LYS A 148 -24.80 3.48 -7.97
C LYS A 148 -24.10 3.43 -6.60
N MET A 149 -22.84 3.88 -6.52
CA MET A 149 -22.08 3.87 -5.26
C MET A 149 -22.32 5.14 -4.44
N PRO A 150 -21.97 5.17 -3.14
CA PRO A 150 -21.91 6.41 -2.38
C PRO A 150 -20.96 7.44 -3.04
N LYS A 151 -21.37 8.71 -3.04
CA LYS A 151 -20.59 9.85 -3.60
C LYS A 151 -19.33 10.18 -2.79
N THR A 152 -19.22 9.66 -1.58
CA THR A 152 -18.05 9.78 -0.72
C THR A 152 -17.65 8.41 -0.16
N ARG A 153 -16.41 8.31 0.33
CA ARG A 153 -15.84 7.14 1.01
C ARG A 153 -15.29 7.59 2.34
N HIS A 154 -15.52 6.80 3.38
CA HIS A 154 -14.89 6.96 4.68
C HIS A 154 -13.69 6.03 4.74
N ILE A 155 -12.49 6.60 4.91
CA ILE A 155 -11.24 5.84 4.94
C ILE A 155 -10.57 5.97 6.30
N GLN A 156 -10.07 4.86 6.83
CA GLN A 156 -9.42 4.83 8.14
C GLN A 156 -7.91 5.01 8.00
N LEU A 157 -7.40 6.15 8.44
CA LEU A 157 -5.97 6.44 8.52
C LEU A 157 -5.44 6.08 9.92
N GLN A 158 -4.19 5.64 9.97
CA GLN A 158 -3.52 5.30 11.23
C GLN A 158 -2.08 5.81 11.23
N ALA A 159 -1.62 6.36 12.35
CA ALA A 159 -0.23 6.68 12.61
C ALA A 159 0.21 6.04 13.92
N ILE A 160 1.33 5.34 13.90
CA ILE A 160 1.91 4.66 15.07
C ILE A 160 3.34 5.16 15.25
N CYS A 161 3.72 5.38 16.51
CA CYS A 161 5.07 5.61 16.93
C CYS A 161 5.54 4.43 17.79
N ILE A 162 6.70 3.88 17.44
CA ILE A 162 7.43 2.90 18.24
C ILE A 162 8.83 3.45 18.47
N GLY A 163 9.06 4.10 19.61
CA GLY A 163 10.32 4.77 19.92
C GLY A 163 10.67 5.88 18.92
N THR A 164 11.61 5.61 18.02
CA THR A 164 12.07 6.55 16.98
C THR A 164 11.49 6.25 15.60
N LEU A 165 10.73 5.16 15.45
CA LEU A 165 10.06 4.76 14.22
C LEU A 165 8.66 5.37 14.14
N GLY A 166 8.35 5.99 13.00
CA GLY A 166 6.97 6.31 12.60
C GLY A 166 6.43 5.26 11.63
N ILE A 167 5.15 4.93 11.73
CA ILE A 167 4.45 4.06 10.79
C ILE A 167 3.14 4.75 10.42
N VAL A 168 2.82 4.81 9.13
CA VAL A 168 1.49 5.22 8.66
C VAL A 168 0.82 4.07 7.92
N GLY A 169 -0.44 3.83 8.27
CA GLY A 169 -1.33 2.92 7.55
C GLY A 169 -2.29 3.73 6.68
N ILE A 170 -2.29 3.44 5.38
CA ILE A 170 -3.17 4.09 4.41
C ILE A 170 -3.99 2.99 3.70
N PRO A 171 -5.33 3.08 3.69
CA PRO A 171 -6.19 2.02 3.19
C PRO A 171 -6.35 2.09 1.65
N ASN A 172 -5.28 2.42 0.95
CA ASN A 172 -5.24 2.63 -0.50
C ASN A 172 -4.00 1.99 -1.10
N GLU A 173 -3.95 1.87 -2.41
CA GLU A 173 -2.73 1.59 -3.15
C GLU A 173 -1.98 2.89 -3.41
N VAL A 174 -0.89 3.09 -2.66
CA VAL A 174 -0.17 4.36 -2.59
C VAL A 174 1.01 4.37 -3.55
N PHE A 175 1.20 5.46 -4.29
CA PHE A 175 2.32 5.64 -5.20
C PHE A 175 3.64 5.79 -4.46
N ALA A 176 4.73 5.34 -5.09
CA ALA A 176 6.08 5.40 -4.54
C ALA A 176 6.50 6.84 -4.21
N GLU A 177 6.19 7.80 -5.09
CA GLU A 177 6.46 9.21 -4.86
C GLU A 177 5.74 9.75 -3.62
N THR A 178 4.48 9.37 -3.40
CA THR A 178 3.74 9.73 -2.18
C THR A 178 4.42 9.16 -0.94
N GLY A 179 4.84 7.90 -0.98
CA GLY A 179 5.59 7.26 0.11
C GLY A 179 6.91 7.96 0.42
N LEU A 180 7.67 8.34 -0.61
CA LEU A 180 8.92 9.10 -0.47
C LEU A 180 8.68 10.49 0.10
N ASN A 181 7.61 11.17 -0.33
CA ASN A 181 7.22 12.46 0.23
C ASN A 181 6.85 12.36 1.72
N ILE A 182 6.06 11.35 2.11
CA ILE A 182 5.75 11.11 3.52
C ILE A 182 7.05 10.91 4.32
N LYS A 183 7.98 10.09 3.85
CA LYS A 183 9.27 9.88 4.52
C LYS A 183 10.10 11.16 4.63
N LYS A 184 10.12 11.98 3.58
CA LYS A 184 10.88 13.25 3.54
C LYS A 184 10.36 14.28 4.55
N TYR A 185 9.04 14.38 4.70
CA TYR A 185 8.39 15.36 5.58
C TYR A 185 8.01 14.79 6.95
N SER A 186 8.24 13.50 7.19
CA SER A 186 7.98 12.88 8.48
C SER A 186 8.84 13.50 9.57
N PRO A 187 8.29 13.71 10.78
CA PRO A 187 9.08 14.17 11.90
C PRO A 187 9.93 13.04 12.52
N PHE A 188 9.84 11.80 12.02
CA PHE A 188 10.66 10.66 12.43
C PHE A 188 11.79 10.41 11.42
N LYS A 189 12.98 10.05 11.91
CA LYS A 189 14.14 9.73 11.06
C LYS A 189 13.85 8.54 10.13
N MET A 190 13.12 7.55 10.64
CA MET A 190 12.67 6.38 9.88
C MET A 190 11.15 6.34 9.90
N THR A 191 10.56 6.15 8.72
CA THR A 191 9.10 6.06 8.57
C THR A 191 8.72 4.94 7.61
N TYR A 192 7.81 4.06 8.03
CA TYR A 192 7.13 3.12 7.15
C TYR A 192 5.81 3.73 6.68
N SER A 193 5.54 3.57 5.38
CA SER A 193 4.25 3.88 4.77
C SER A 193 3.69 2.58 4.23
N ILE A 194 2.61 2.10 4.84
CA ILE A 194 1.99 0.81 4.56
C ILE A 194 0.71 1.05 3.78
N SER A 195 0.66 0.54 2.55
CA SER A 195 -0.55 0.53 1.72
C SER A 195 -1.50 -0.57 2.17
N LEU A 196 -2.77 -0.46 1.77
CA LEU A 196 -3.81 -1.45 2.06
C LEU A 196 -3.99 -1.78 3.55
N ALA A 197 -3.60 -0.85 4.43
CA ALA A 197 -3.80 -0.98 5.87
C ALA A 197 -5.18 -0.44 6.25
N ASN A 198 -5.96 -1.23 7.00
CA ASN A 198 -7.32 -0.89 7.45
C ASN A 198 -8.38 -0.73 6.33
N GLY A 199 -8.05 -1.08 5.08
CA GLY A 199 -9.00 -1.07 3.98
C GLY A 199 -8.35 -1.14 2.60
N ALA A 200 -9.18 -1.14 1.55
CA ALA A 200 -8.77 -1.23 0.15
C ALA A 200 -9.65 -0.32 -0.73
N PHE A 201 -9.44 1.00 -0.63
CA PHE A 201 -10.21 2.03 -1.33
C PHE A 201 -9.61 2.45 -2.68
N GLY A 202 -8.82 1.55 -3.29
CA GLY A 202 -8.22 1.76 -4.61
C GLY A 202 -6.98 2.65 -4.61
N TYR A 203 -6.51 2.99 -5.81
CA TYR A 203 -5.34 3.82 -6.06
C TYR A 203 -5.58 5.28 -5.68
N ILE A 204 -4.53 5.91 -5.14
CA ILE A 204 -4.45 7.36 -4.91
C ILE A 204 -3.27 7.97 -5.68
N PRO A 205 -3.36 8.02 -7.01
CA PRO A 205 -2.36 8.70 -7.83
C PRO A 205 -2.21 10.18 -7.42
N PRO A 206 -0.99 10.74 -7.41
CA PRO A 206 -0.79 12.19 -7.37
C PRO A 206 -1.59 12.91 -8.47
N PRO A 207 -2.07 14.15 -8.24
CA PRO A 207 -2.91 14.89 -9.20
C PRO A 207 -2.33 14.94 -10.63
N GLU A 208 -1.02 15.04 -10.74
CA GLU A 208 -0.28 15.16 -12.01
C GLU A 208 -0.35 13.87 -12.84
N GLN A 209 -0.49 12.72 -12.18
CA GLN A 209 -0.60 11.42 -12.84
C GLN A 209 -1.95 11.26 -13.55
N HIS A 210 -3.00 11.95 -13.11
CA HIS A 210 -4.31 11.90 -13.77
C HIS A 210 -4.27 12.38 -15.22
N VAL A 211 -3.42 13.34 -15.53
CA VAL A 211 -3.25 13.87 -16.90
C VAL A 211 -2.58 12.83 -17.81
N LEU A 212 -1.72 11.97 -17.26
CA LEU A 212 -1.00 10.94 -18.00
C LEU A 212 -1.87 9.71 -18.32
N GLY A 213 -2.95 9.50 -17.57
CA GLY A 213 -3.87 8.37 -17.75
C GLY A 213 -3.30 7.05 -17.24
N GLY A 214 -3.94 5.94 -17.64
CA GLY A 214 -3.62 4.59 -17.21
C GLY A 214 -4.60 4.02 -16.18
N TYR A 215 -4.56 2.71 -15.97
CA TYR A 215 -5.57 2.01 -15.19
C TYR A 215 -5.67 2.47 -13.72
N THR A 216 -4.56 2.99 -13.17
CA THR A 216 -4.48 3.54 -11.81
C THR A 216 -5.14 4.92 -11.67
N THR A 217 -5.49 5.58 -12.78
CA THR A 217 -6.07 6.93 -12.81
C THR A 217 -7.45 6.97 -13.47
N TRP A 218 -7.74 6.01 -14.37
CA TRP A 218 -9.04 5.87 -15.00
C TRP A 218 -10.13 5.51 -13.99
N ARG A 219 -11.28 6.18 -14.13
CA ARG A 219 -12.40 6.07 -13.21
C ARG A 219 -12.96 4.64 -13.19
N ALA A 220 -12.68 3.92 -12.12
CA ALA A 220 -13.22 2.60 -11.78
C ALA A 220 -13.29 2.47 -10.27
N ARG A 221 -13.98 1.46 -9.73
CA ARG A 221 -13.96 1.16 -8.29
C ARG A 221 -12.55 1.11 -7.69
N SER A 222 -11.58 0.61 -8.46
CA SER A 222 -10.16 0.55 -8.10
C SER A 222 -9.44 1.90 -8.16
N SER A 223 -10.00 2.96 -8.76
CA SER A 223 -9.45 4.32 -8.76
C SER A 223 -10.59 5.33 -8.89
N CYS A 224 -11.38 5.45 -7.82
CA CYS A 224 -12.60 6.25 -7.82
C CYS A 224 -12.52 7.51 -6.95
N LEU A 225 -11.55 7.64 -6.05
CA LEU A 225 -11.44 8.82 -5.17
C LEU A 225 -11.14 10.09 -5.98
N GLU A 226 -11.46 11.27 -5.48
CA GLU A 226 -11.20 12.55 -6.14
C GLU A 226 -9.73 12.75 -6.53
N VAL A 227 -9.46 13.59 -7.54
CA VAL A 227 -8.10 13.88 -8.04
C VAL A 227 -7.15 14.34 -6.92
N TYR A 228 -7.68 15.09 -5.94
CA TYR A 228 -6.92 15.60 -4.80
C TYR A 228 -6.99 14.69 -3.56
N ALA A 229 -7.38 13.41 -3.70
CA ALA A 229 -7.39 12.46 -2.59
C ALA A 229 -5.97 12.23 -2.03
N GLU A 230 -4.97 12.02 -2.89
CA GLU A 230 -3.57 11.84 -2.48
C GLU A 230 -3.06 12.98 -1.60
N PRO A 231 -3.14 14.27 -2.00
CA PRO A 231 -2.60 15.34 -1.18
C PRO A 231 -3.39 15.52 0.13
N LYS A 232 -4.71 15.30 0.13
CA LYS A 232 -5.54 15.33 1.35
C LYS A 232 -5.10 14.26 2.36
N ILE A 233 -4.92 13.02 1.89
CA ILE A 233 -4.49 11.88 2.71
C ILE A 233 -3.06 12.11 3.22
N LYS A 234 -2.14 12.46 2.33
CA LYS A 234 -0.73 12.74 2.66
C LYS A 234 -0.61 13.82 3.74
N PHE A 235 -1.36 14.91 3.58
CA PHE A 235 -1.37 16.00 4.56
C PHE A 235 -1.88 15.52 5.93
N GLU A 236 -2.96 14.74 5.96
CA GLU A 236 -3.51 14.25 7.23
C GLU A 236 -2.56 13.28 7.93
N VAL A 237 -1.97 12.31 7.22
CA VAL A 237 -1.04 11.35 7.85
C VAL A 237 0.22 12.03 8.38
N LEU A 238 0.73 13.07 7.71
CA LEU A 238 1.86 13.87 8.22
C LEU A 238 1.50 14.58 9.52
N LYS A 239 0.31 15.19 9.60
CA LYS A 239 -0.17 15.79 10.86
C LYS A 239 -0.36 14.75 11.96
N MET A 240 -0.84 13.56 11.63
CA MET A 240 -0.96 12.48 12.60
C MET A 240 0.42 12.04 13.12
N LEU A 241 1.44 11.95 12.25
CA LEU A 241 2.82 11.66 12.65
C LEU A 241 3.38 12.72 13.62
N GLU A 242 3.12 14.01 13.38
CA GLU A 242 3.49 15.08 14.31
C GLU A 242 2.81 14.90 15.67
N ARG A 243 1.50 14.62 15.68
CA ARG A 243 0.74 14.42 16.92
C ARG A 243 1.23 13.21 17.72
N VAL A 244 1.49 12.07 17.08
CA VAL A 244 2.03 10.90 17.79
C VAL A 244 3.47 11.14 18.28
N LYS A 245 4.29 11.93 17.58
CA LYS A 245 5.61 12.34 18.08
C LYS A 245 5.50 13.23 19.31
N LEU A 246 4.53 14.15 19.36
CA LEU A 246 4.29 14.98 20.54
C LEU A 246 3.81 14.14 21.73
N LYS A 247 2.85 13.23 21.51
CA LYS A 247 2.40 12.26 22.52
C LYS A 247 3.58 11.44 23.07
N ARG A 248 4.47 10.96 22.20
CA ARG A 248 5.69 10.25 22.57
C ARG A 248 6.59 11.09 23.50
N SER A 249 6.82 12.35 23.18
CA SER A 249 7.66 13.23 24.01
C SER A 249 7.08 13.47 25.41
N ALA A 250 5.76 13.41 25.58
CA ALA A 250 5.11 13.51 26.88
C ALA A 250 5.24 12.25 27.75
N ILE A 251 5.48 11.07 27.14
CA ILE A 251 5.69 9.80 27.87
C ILE A 251 7.09 9.74 28.50
N ASN A 252 8.06 10.47 27.92
CA ASN A 252 9.44 10.51 28.39
C ASN A 252 9.69 11.56 29.50
N GLN A 253 8.65 12.29 29.94
CA GLN A 253 8.70 13.23 31.06
C GLN A 253 8.08 12.59 32.29
#